data_AF-A0A2D5LW82-F1
#
_entry.id   AF-A0A2D5LW82-F1
#
_cell.length_a   1.000
_cell.length_b   1.000
_cell.length_c   1.000
_cell.angle_alpha   90.00
_cell.angle_beta   90.00
_cell.angle_gamma   90.00
#
_symmetry.space_group_name_H-M   'P 1'
#
loop_
_entity.id
_entity.type
_entity.pdbx_description
1 polymer ?
#
loop_
_entity_poly.entity_id
_entity_poly.type
_entity_poly.pdbx_seq_one_letter_code
_entity_poly.pdbx_strand_id
1 'polypeptide(L)' 'MINISLLLAFVLVANCAQHSVKFGKKCTQTAKDGTYEKSFVWIVNNKINPDFDKKITRQNCISAES' A
#
# COMPACT_ATOMS: atom_id res chain seq x y z
N MET A 1 -11.38 -1.56 28.96
CA MET A 1 -12.74 -1.35 28.43
C MET A 1 -12.62 -0.42 27.24
N ILE A 2 -12.95 -0.87 26.03
CA ILE A 2 -12.79 -0.05 24.81
C ILE A 2 -13.97 0.93 24.72
N ASN A 3 -13.67 2.23 24.60
CA ASN A 3 -14.69 3.27 24.43
C ASN A 3 -15.15 3.30 22.97
N ILE A 4 -16.39 2.87 22.72
CA ILE A 4 -16.99 2.78 21.38
C ILE A 4 -17.02 4.15 20.68
N SER A 5 -17.24 5.24 21.43
CA SER A 5 -17.25 6.61 20.90
C SER A 5 -15.89 7.02 20.33
N LEU A 6 -14.80 6.55 20.95
CA LEU A 6 -13.44 6.80 20.48
C LEU A 6 -13.17 6.06 19.16
N LEU A 7 -13.60 4.80 19.05
CA LEU A 7 -13.49 4.03 17.80
C LEU A 7 -14.29 4.69 16.67
N LEU A 8 -15.49 5.18 16.94
CA LEU A 8 -16.32 5.88 15.95
C LEU A 8 -15.63 7.14 15.44
N ALA A 9 -15.05 7.94 16.34
CA ALA A 9 -14.28 9.13 15.98
C ALA A 9 -13.07 8.77 15.09
N PHE A 10 -12.36 7.68 15.41
CA PHE A 10 -11.25 7.18 14.58
C PHE A 10 -11.70 6.79 13.17
N VAL A 11 -12.82 6.08 13.02
CA VAL A 11 -13.33 5.68 11.70
C VAL A 11 -13.72 6.89 10.86
N LEU A 12 -14.34 7.91 11.48
CA LEU A 12 -14.70 9.15 10.78
C LEU A 12 -13.46 9.90 10.27
N VAL A 13 -12.43 10.05 11.11
CA VAL A 13 -11.19 10.74 10.73
C VAL A 13 -10.38 9.94 9.69
N ALA A 14 -10.41 8.60 9.75
CA ALA A 14 -9.73 7.75 8.78
C ALA A 14 -10.25 7.90 7.34
N ASN A 15 -11.55 8.21 7.17
CA ASN A 15 -12.14 8.45 5.85
C ASN A 15 -11.73 9.81 5.23
N CYS A 16 -11.24 10.76 6.04
CA CYS A 16 -10.69 12.02 5.56
C CYS A 16 -9.19 11.93 5.20
N ALA A 17 -8.55 10.77 5.43
CA ALA A 17 -7.14 10.60 5.13
C ALA A 17 -6.90 10.71 3.60
N GLN A 18 -5.97 11.57 3.20
CA GLN A 18 -5.56 11.71 1.80
C GLN A 18 -4.78 10.49 1.28
N HIS A 19 -4.31 9.64 2.19
CA HIS A 19 -3.54 8.44 1.89
C HIS A 19 -4.27 7.20 2.39
N SER A 20 -4.16 6.11 1.63
CA SER A 20 -4.57 4.77 2.03
C SER A 20 -3.34 3.93 2.34
N VAL A 21 -3.51 2.94 3.21
CA VAL A 21 -2.45 1.97 3.51
C VAL A 21 -2.81 0.65 2.84
N LYS A 22 -1.91 0.12 2.01
CA LYS A 22 -2.02 -1.20 1.39
C LYS A 22 -1.08 -2.13 2.13
N PHE A 23 -1.64 -3.25 2.59
CA PHE A 23 -0.90 -4.29 3.29
C PHE A 23 -0.59 -5.47 2.38
N GLY A 24 0.46 -6.21 2.73
CA GLY A 24 0.92 -7.41 2.04
C GLY A 24 2.17 -7.15 1.21
N LYS A 25 2.98 -8.21 1.05
CA LYS A 25 4.21 -8.16 0.26
C LYS A 25 3.90 -7.78 -1.20
N LYS A 26 4.43 -6.64 -1.63
CA LYS A 26 4.39 -6.16 -3.02
C LYS A 26 5.76 -5.60 -3.40
N CYS A 27 6.07 -5.64 -4.69
CA CYS A 27 7.33 -5.15 -5.24
C CYS A 27 7.09 -4.24 -6.44
N THR A 28 8.00 -3.32 -6.68
CA THR A 28 8.04 -2.57 -7.94
C THR A 28 8.45 -3.49 -9.08
N GLN A 29 8.20 -3.05 -10.31
CA GLN A 29 8.82 -3.69 -11.47
C GLN A 29 10.35 -3.55 -11.37
N THR A 30 11.08 -4.58 -11.78
CA THR A 30 12.54 -4.57 -11.81
C THR A 30 13.04 -3.48 -12.75
N ALA A 31 13.95 -2.64 -12.27
CA ALA A 31 14.60 -1.61 -13.05
C ALA A 31 15.63 -2.22 -14.02
N LYS A 32 16.13 -1.40 -14.95
CA LYS A 32 17.08 -1.84 -16.00
C LYS A 32 18.41 -2.36 -15.43
N ASP A 33 18.77 -1.93 -14.23
CA ASP A 33 19.97 -2.36 -13.51
C ASP A 33 19.73 -3.59 -12.62
N GLY A 34 18.55 -4.21 -12.70
CA GLY A 34 18.18 -5.38 -11.92
C GLY A 34 17.66 -5.09 -10.51
N THR A 35 17.59 -3.82 -10.09
CA THR A 35 17.12 -3.46 -8.76
C THR A 35 15.59 -3.39 -8.67
N TYR A 36 15.04 -3.60 -7.48
CA TYR A 36 13.60 -3.45 -7.21
C TYR A 36 13.36 -3.09 -5.74
N GLU A 37 12.22 -2.45 -5.47
CA GLU A 37 11.77 -2.15 -4.11
C GLU A 37 10.78 -3.21 -3.65
N LYS A 38 10.83 -3.56 -2.36
CA LYS A 38 9.91 -4.51 -1.71
C LYS A 38 9.47 -3.95 -0.37
N SER A 39 8.17 -3.98 -0.11
CA SER A 39 7.61 -3.66 1.20
C SER A 39 6.35 -4.47 1.50
N PHE A 40 6.05 -4.64 2.79
CA PHE A 40 4.80 -5.19 3.30
C PHE A 40 3.73 -4.12 3.57
N VAL A 41 4.14 -2.86 3.72
CA VAL A 41 3.27 -1.73 4.00
C VAL A 41 3.56 -0.64 2.99
N TRP A 42 2.51 -0.20 2.30
CA TRP A 42 2.59 0.87 1.30
C TRP A 42 1.61 1.98 1.66
N ILE A 43 2.12 3.20 1.81
CA ILE A 43 1.30 4.40 2.00
C ILE A 43 1.08 5.03 0.63
N VAL A 44 -0.17 5.02 0.18
CA VAL A 44 -0.54 5.36 -1.20
C VAL A 44 -1.42 6.60 -1.18
N ASN A 45 -1.06 7.63 -1.95
CA ASN A 45 -1.96 8.76 -2.14
C ASN A 45 -3.23 8.30 -2.87
N ASN A 46 -4.40 8.60 -2.32
CA ASN A 46 -5.68 8.14 -2.86
C ASN A 46 -5.93 8.59 -4.31
N LYS A 47 -5.32 9.70 -4.75
CA LYS A 47 -5.40 10.20 -6.13
C LYS A 47 -4.73 9.28 -7.16
N ILE A 48 -3.74 8.49 -6.75
CA ILE A 48 -2.95 7.60 -7.64
C ILE A 48 -3.18 6.11 -7.34
N ASN A 49 -4.13 5.79 -6.48
CA ASN A 49 -4.45 4.41 -6.09
C ASN A 49 -4.64 3.46 -7.30
N PRO A 50 -5.30 3.88 -8.41
CA PRO A 50 -5.44 3.03 -9.60
C PRO A 50 -4.11 2.68 -10.28
N ASP A 51 -3.12 3.56 -10.21
CA ASP A 51 -1.81 3.35 -10.83
C ASP A 51 -0.86 2.58 -9.90
N PHE A 52 -1.05 2.69 -8.58
CA PHE A 52 -0.33 1.89 -7.60
C PHE A 52 -0.48 0.40 -7.89
N ASP A 53 -1.72 -0.08 -8.06
CA ASP A 53 -1.98 -1.51 -8.25
C ASP A 53 -1.53 -2.04 -9.63
N LYS A 54 -1.19 -1.16 -10.58
CA LYS A 54 -0.53 -1.55 -11.85
C LYS A 54 0.99 -1.67 -11.70
N LYS A 55 1.61 -0.79 -10.92
CA LYS A 55 3.07 -0.66 -10.82
C LYS A 55 3.68 -1.50 -9.70
N ILE A 56 2.92 -1.73 -8.64
CA ILE A 56 3.40 -2.34 -7.38
C ILE A 56 2.49 -3.51 -7.02
N THR A 57 2.96 -4.71 -7.36
CA THR A 57 2.17 -5.94 -7.30
C THR A 57 2.92 -7.06 -6.61
N ARG A 58 2.17 -8.08 -6.17
CA ARG A 58 2.77 -9.33 -5.68
C ARG A 58 3.48 -10.08 -6.81
N GLN A 59 2.95 -10.01 -8.03
CA GLN A 59 3.51 -10.70 -9.19
C GLN A 59 4.91 -10.19 -9.51
N ASN A 60 5.15 -8.89 -9.39
CA ASN A 60 6.48 -8.31 -9.55
C ASN A 60 7.50 -8.93 -8.59
N CYS A 61 7.09 -9.26 -7.35
CA CYS A 61 8.00 -9.96 -6.42
C CYS A 61 8.36 -11.35 -6.94
N ILE A 62 7.39 -12.09 -7.47
CA ILE A 62 7.63 -13.43 -8.02
C ILE A 62 8.63 -13.33 -9.18
N SER A 63 8.48 -12.33 -10.06
CA SER A 63 9.39 -12.11 -11.19
C SER A 63 10.76 -11.55 -10.80
N ALA A 64 10.86 -10.79 -9.71
CA ALA A 64 12.12 -10.20 -9.26
C ALA A 64 12.94 -11.14 -8.37
N GLU A 65 12.31 -12.15 -7.79
CA GLU A 65 12.92 -13.14 -6.89
C GLU A 65 13.10 -14.52 -7.57
N SER A 66 12.66 -14.67 -8.83
CA SER A 66 12.80 -15.88 -9.66
C SER A 66 14.15 -15.98 -10.34
#